data_AF-A0A8J3WH05-F1
#
_entry.id   AF-A0A8J3WH05-F1
#
_cell.length_a   1.000
_cell.length_b   1.000
_cell.length_c   1.000
_cell.angle_alpha   90.00
_cell.angle_beta   90.00
_cell.angle_gamma   90.00
#
_symmetry.space_group_name_H-M   'P 1'
#
loop_
_entity.id
_entity.type
_entity.pdbx_description
1 polymer ?
#
loop_
_entity_poly.entity_id
_entity_poly.type
_entity_poly.pdbx_seq_one_letter_code
_entity_poly.pdbx_strand_id
1 'polypeptide(L)'
;MSDTIRIVIVSAVVLILIIALIWLAVRLAHRPRNSLLGGALGPELVSQARELKVSGQFDDAVFLIRGETGMSQRAASRLVRRL
;
A
#
# COMPACT_ATOMS: atom_id res chain seq x y z
N MET A 1 8.11 45.68 7.97
CA MET A 1 7.06 45.08 7.10
C MET A 1 7.64 44.15 6.04
N SER A 2 8.77 44.47 5.42
CA SER A 2 9.48 43.57 4.49
C SER A 2 9.93 42.25 5.13
N ASP A 3 10.43 42.29 6.38
CA ASP A 3 11.00 41.09 7.02
C ASP A 3 9.93 40.10 7.47
N THR A 4 8.78 40.60 7.94
CA THR A 4 7.59 39.78 8.23
C THR A 4 7.06 39.09 6.97
N ILE A 5 7.04 39.78 5.82
CA ILE A 5 6.61 39.19 4.55
C ILE A 5 7.57 38.09 4.10
N ARG A 6 8.88 38.30 4.23
CA ARG A 6 9.91 37.29 3.90
C ARG A 6 9.75 36.04 4.76
N ILE A 7 9.56 36.20 6.07
CA ILE A 7 9.39 35.07 7.00
C ILE A 7 8.15 34.24 6.64
N VAL A 8 7.02 34.91 6.33
CA VAL A 8 5.78 34.23 5.95
C VAL A 8 5.92 33.48 4.62
N ILE A 9 6.62 34.06 3.64
CA ILE A 9 6.85 33.38 2.36
C ILE A 9 7.74 32.15 2.55
N VAL A 10 8.83 32.26 3.30
CA VAL A 10 9.76 31.14 3.53
C VAL A 10 9.06 30.01 4.29
N SER A 11 8.29 30.33 5.33
CA SER A 11 7.58 29.31 6.12
C SER A 11 6.52 28.59 5.29
N ALA A 12 5.76 29.31 4.46
CA ALA A 12 4.78 28.70 3.57
C ALA A 12 5.43 27.78 2.54
N VAL A 13 6.56 28.19 1.94
CA VAL A 13 7.30 27.37 0.97
C VAL A 13 7.84 26.09 1.63
N VAL A 14 8.41 26.19 2.82
CA VAL A 14 8.92 25.03 3.57
C VAL A 14 7.79 24.06 3.91
N LEU A 15 6.63 24.57 4.34
CA LEU A 15 5.48 23.73 4.65
C LEU A 15 4.97 22.97 3.41
N ILE A 16 4.85 23.66 2.27
CA ILE A 16 4.45 23.05 1.00
C ILE A 16 5.46 21.98 0.57
N LEU A 17 6.75 22.25 0.73
CA LEU A 17 7.81 21.29 0.41
C LEU A 17 7.72 20.04 1.28
N ILE A 18 7.50 20.19 2.59
CA ILE A 18 7.33 19.07 3.52
C ILE A 18 6.12 18.23 3.12
N ILE A 19 4.97 18.86 2.86
CA ILE A 19 3.75 18.17 2.45
C ILE A 19 3.97 17.44 1.11
N ALA A 20 4.62 18.08 0.14
CA ALA A 20 4.93 17.49 -1.14
C ALA A 20 5.87 16.28 -1.00
N LEU A 21 6.88 16.36 -0.12
CA LEU A 21 7.79 15.25 0.16
C LEU A 21 7.10 14.09 0.85
N ILE A 22 6.24 14.36 1.85
CA ILE A 22 5.43 13.32 2.50
C ILE A 22 4.51 12.66 1.49
N TRP A 23 3.78 13.44 0.70
CA TRP A 23 2.88 12.93 -0.32
C TRP A 23 3.63 12.13 -1.39
N LEU A 24 4.80 12.59 -1.82
CA LEU A 24 5.64 11.90 -2.78
C LEU A 24 6.18 10.59 -2.21
N ALA A 25 6.63 10.59 -0.95
CA ALA A 25 7.07 9.39 -0.26
C ALA A 25 5.92 8.38 -0.09
N VAL A 26 4.74 8.84 0.31
CA VAL A 26 3.53 8.00 0.40
C VAL A 26 3.16 7.46 -0.97
N ARG A 27 3.17 8.28 -2.03
CA ARG A 27 2.86 7.86 -3.40
C ARG A 27 3.91 6.89 -3.97
N LEU A 28 5.17 7.04 -3.61
CA LEU A 28 6.25 6.12 -3.96
C LEU A 28 6.16 4.82 -3.17
N ALA A 29 5.77 4.87 -1.89
CA ALA A 29 5.52 3.69 -1.07
C ALA A 29 4.22 2.96 -1.47
N HIS A 30 3.20 3.70 -1.93
CA HIS A 30 1.99 3.19 -2.55
C HIS A 30 2.17 2.84 -4.03
N ARG A 31 3.37 2.94 -4.62
CA ARG A 31 3.59 2.32 -5.93
C ARG A 31 3.37 0.82 -5.74
N PRO A 32 2.40 0.22 -6.45
CA PRO A 32 2.14 -1.19 -6.33
C PRO A 32 3.36 -1.90 -6.91
N ARG A 33 4.14 -2.55 -6.05
CA ARG A 33 5.17 -3.52 -6.44
C ARG A 33 4.58 -4.76 -7.16
N ASN A 34 3.26 -4.82 -7.38
CA ASN A 34 2.53 -5.96 -7.92
C ASN A 34 2.54 -6.11 -9.46
N SER A 35 3.34 -5.33 -10.21
CA SER A 35 3.23 -5.34 -11.68
C SER A 35 4.14 -6.33 -12.43
N LEU A 36 4.98 -7.17 -11.79
CA LEU A 36 6.04 -7.85 -12.56
C LEU A 36 5.85 -9.33 -12.88
N LEU A 37 4.91 -10.08 -12.31
CA LEU A 37 4.83 -11.52 -12.60
C LEU A 37 3.38 -12.00 -12.65
N GLY A 38 2.83 -12.00 -13.86
CA GLY A 38 1.53 -12.59 -14.13
C GLY A 38 1.44 -14.07 -13.75
N GLY A 39 0.23 -14.50 -13.39
CA GLY A 39 -0.25 -15.87 -13.59
C GLY A 39 0.15 -16.92 -12.57
N ALA A 40 1.14 -16.69 -11.71
CA ALA A 40 1.47 -17.59 -10.61
C ALA A 40 1.21 -16.87 -9.28
N LEU A 41 0.57 -17.55 -8.33
CA LEU A 41 0.54 -17.15 -6.92
C LEU A 41 1.99 -16.94 -6.45
N GLY A 42 2.50 -15.72 -6.59
CA GLY A 42 3.87 -15.41 -6.25
C GLY A 42 4.08 -15.61 -4.75
N PRO A 43 5.28 -16.03 -4.30
CA PRO A 43 5.60 -16.14 -2.88
C PRO A 43 5.35 -14.83 -2.12
N GLU A 44 5.43 -13.69 -2.80
CA GLU A 44 5.08 -12.35 -2.29
C GLU A 44 3.57 -12.15 -2.02
N LEU A 45 2.69 -12.72 -2.85
CA LEU A 45 1.24 -12.66 -2.61
C LEU A 45 0.88 -13.50 -1.37
N VAL A 46 1.54 -14.65 -1.25
CA VAL A 46 1.37 -15.58 -0.14
C VAL A 46 1.90 -15.00 1.17
N SER A 47 3.04 -14.30 1.14
CA SER A 47 3.57 -13.61 2.32
C SER A 47 2.67 -12.46 2.77
N GLN A 48 2.15 -11.64 1.85
CA GLN A 48 1.16 -10.59 2.18
C GLN A 48 -0.14 -11.17 2.74
N ALA A 49 -0.70 -12.21 2.12
CA ALA A 49 -1.90 -12.86 2.62
C ALA A 49 -1.68 -13.49 4.02
N ARG A 50 -0.47 -13.99 4.29
CA ARG A 50 -0.07 -14.48 5.62
C ARG A 50 0.05 -13.33 6.63
N GLU A 51 0.64 -12.21 6.26
CA GLU A 51 0.80 -11.04 7.14
C GLU A 51 -0.57 -10.46 7.52
N LEU A 52 -1.48 -10.34 6.56
CA LEU A 52 -2.88 -9.96 6.78
C LEU A 52 -3.62 -10.98 7.66
N LYS A 53 -3.32 -12.28 7.52
CA LYS A 53 -3.86 -13.31 8.42
C LYS A 53 -3.36 -13.15 9.86
N VAL A 54 -2.07 -12.87 10.04
CA VAL A 54 -1.45 -12.69 11.37
C VAL A 54 -1.95 -11.41 12.05
N SER A 55 -2.25 -10.35 11.29
CA SER A 55 -2.87 -9.13 11.81
C SER A 55 -4.37 -9.27 12.13
N GLY A 56 -4.94 -10.46 11.94
CA GLY A 56 -6.36 -10.75 12.18
C GLY A 56 -7.29 -10.30 11.04
N GLN A 57 -6.75 -9.76 9.95
CA GLN A 57 -7.50 -9.26 8.79
C GLN A 57 -7.74 -10.37 7.75
N PHE A 58 -8.53 -11.38 8.16
CA PHE A 58 -8.81 -12.54 7.31
C PHE A 58 -9.55 -12.20 6.02
N ASP A 59 -10.53 -11.29 6.07
CA ASP A 59 -11.34 -10.93 4.90
C ASP A 59 -10.52 -10.16 3.87
N ASP A 60 -9.60 -9.30 4.31
CA ASP A 60 -8.69 -8.55 3.45
C ASP A 60 -7.68 -9.48 2.75
N ALA A 61 -7.16 -10.50 3.44
CA ALA A 61 -6.32 -11.53 2.84
C ALA A 61 -7.06 -12.31 1.74
N VAL A 62 -8.34 -12.64 1.97
CA VAL A 62 -9.18 -13.33 0.99
C VAL A 62 -9.49 -12.43 -0.20
N PHE A 63 -9.78 -11.15 0.04
CA PHE A 63 -10.03 -10.17 -0.99
C PHE A 63 -8.80 -9.95 -1.88
N LEU A 64 -7.62 -9.84 -1.28
CA LEU A 64 -6.33 -9.71 -1.98
C LEU A 64 -6.09 -10.89 -2.93
N ILE A 65 -6.20 -12.13 -2.43
CA ILE A 65 -6.00 -13.32 -3.26
C ILE A 65 -7.04 -13.36 -4.38
N ARG A 66 -8.31 -13.04 -4.11
CA ARG A 66 -9.37 -13.04 -5.12
C ARG A 66 -9.14 -11.97 -6.20
N GLY A 67 -8.70 -10.77 -5.81
CA GLY A 67 -8.39 -9.67 -6.73
C GLY A 67 -7.24 -10.00 -7.66
N GLU A 68 -6.23 -10.70 -7.15
CA GLU A 68 -4.98 -10.96 -7.89
C GLU A 68 -5.00 -12.28 -8.67
N THR A 69 -5.76 -13.27 -8.23
CA THR A 69 -5.80 -14.61 -8.86
C THR A 69 -7.08 -14.90 -9.64
N GLY A 70 -8.12 -14.07 -9.48
CA GLY A 70 -9.47 -14.35 -9.98
C GLY A 70 -10.15 -15.54 -9.29
N MET A 71 -9.58 -16.10 -8.23
CA MET A 71 -10.16 -17.24 -7.51
C MET A 71 -11.53 -16.92 -6.89
N SER A 72 -12.41 -17.92 -6.90
CA SER A 72 -13.68 -17.81 -6.17
C SER A 72 -13.45 -17.60 -4.67
N GLN A 73 -14.39 -16.94 -3.99
CA GLN A 73 -14.32 -16.69 -2.54
C GLN A 73 -14.00 -17.97 -1.73
N ARG A 74 -14.56 -19.11 -2.14
CA ARG A 74 -14.33 -20.42 -1.50
C ARG A 74 -12.92 -20.97 -1.75
N ALA A 75 -12.34 -20.70 -2.91
CA ALA A 75 -10.96 -21.11 -3.21
C ALA A 75 -9.96 -20.23 -2.44
N ALA A 76 -10.14 -18.91 -2.46
CA ALA A 76 -9.29 -17.95 -1.76
C ALA A 76 -9.31 -18.15 -0.22
N SER A 77 -10.49 -18.30 0.38
CA SER A 77 -10.63 -18.58 1.83
C SER A 77 -9.99 -19.90 2.26
N ARG A 78 -10.08 -20.96 1.44
CA ARG A 78 -9.38 -22.22 1.72
C ARG A 78 -7.86 -22.05 1.65
N LEU A 79 -7.37 -21.24 0.73
CA LEU A 79 -5.94 -20.93 0.61
C LEU A 79 -5.45 -20.17 1.85
N VAL A 80 -6.11 -19.08 2.24
CA VAL A 80 -5.78 -18.31 3.46
C VAL A 80 -5.83 -19.19 4.72
N ARG A 81 -6.82 -20.08 4.82
CA ARG A 81 -6.92 -20.99 5.97
C ARG A 81 -5.72 -21.95 6.08
N ARG A 82 -5.11 -22.33 4.95
CA ARG A 82 -3.94 -23.23 4.89
C ARG A 82 -2.59 -22.52 5.06
N LEU A 83 -2.53 -21.20 4.97
CA LEU A 83 -1.31 -20.41 5.24
C LEU A 83 -0.91 -20.47 6.71
#